data_AF-A0A1A0VYA7-F1
#
_entry.id   AF-A0A1A0VYA7-F1
#
_cell.length_a   1.000
_cell.length_b   1.000
_cell.length_c   1.000
_cell.angle_alpha   90.00
_cell.angle_beta   90.00
_cell.angle_gamma   90.00
#
_symmetry.space_group_name_H-M   'P 1'
#
loop_
_entity.id
_entity.type
_entity.pdbx_description
1 polymer ?
#
loop_
_entity_poly.entity_id
_entity_poly.type
_entity_poly.pdbx_seq_one_letter_code
_entity_poly.pdbx_strand_id
1 'polypeptide(L)'
;MTSSIPGIIAWPVITIMVIVLAARFRWCRANLYQTYLNNVMAWLLLAQLLRERKVEAVLSKSTLMTVTTAQQLSCVAMILACGEFVGFTMLWNKISPEETRRSHRYYRLAAVALSVAFLGAGTRARVAGQTFEVSGGWDAILALSLYLTMIVILVTRLLWMFFSELIRATERREMLLAAAGILAVLVTAAACLEALLLAVSDQLGWTHTVEFRGRVHGSEFLWMALIVYLFGAVPLVVRLHSFFGLDRISRTWKSLQPLRLSMTTVVPESSFSIEHDHRRFQKTTLQLHQTVIEIRDAILQLRHYVGSTASDQLAQFLHENSVPADEQGSATTAFELAHAAEAKAVGHRPETPDRDLAVRSRSTNLYEEAVDLLALAKWWTPALTAATQVNPDGPGAGTALPA
;
A
#
# COMPACT_ATOMS: atom_id res chain seq x y z
N MET A 1 30.22 19.44 15.14
CA MET A 1 30.22 18.09 14.51
C MET A 1 28.78 17.58 14.52
N THR A 2 28.15 17.33 13.37
CA THR A 2 26.67 17.42 13.22
C THR A 2 25.93 16.08 13.01
N SER A 3 26.57 15.06 12.43
CA SER A 3 26.00 13.71 12.36
C SER A 3 26.73 12.78 13.32
N SER A 4 26.02 12.26 14.32
CA SER A 4 26.53 11.31 15.34
C SER A 4 26.73 9.90 14.77
N ILE A 5 26.22 9.66 13.56
CA ILE A 5 26.12 8.33 12.95
C ILE A 5 27.33 8.07 12.04
N PRO A 6 27.96 6.87 12.11
CA PRO A 6 29.03 6.51 11.20
C PRO A 6 28.59 6.58 9.73
N GLY A 7 29.42 7.17 8.87
CA GLY A 7 29.12 7.31 7.45
C GLY A 7 28.87 5.98 6.72
N ILE A 8 29.43 4.88 7.24
CA ILE A 8 29.18 3.51 6.72
C ILE A 8 27.69 3.14 6.81
N ILE A 9 26.96 3.67 7.79
CA ILE A 9 25.52 3.43 7.97
C ILE A 9 24.70 4.52 7.29
N ALA A 10 25.11 5.79 7.40
CA ALA A 10 24.36 6.91 6.85
C ALA A 10 24.24 6.87 5.31
N TRP A 11 25.33 6.54 4.60
CA TRP A 11 25.34 6.53 3.13
C TRP A 11 24.41 5.50 2.50
N PRO A 12 24.38 4.23 2.94
CA PRO A 12 23.38 3.27 2.48
C PRO A 12 21.94 3.75 2.71
N VAL A 13 21.64 4.31 3.89
CA VAL A 13 20.31 4.83 4.21
C VAL A 13 19.92 5.97 3.27
N ILE A 14 20.79 6.97 3.10
CA ILE A 14 20.58 8.09 2.17
C ILE A 14 20.40 7.59 0.74
N THR A 15 21.20 6.61 0.31
CA THR A 15 21.10 6.03 -1.04
C THR A 15 19.73 5.36 -1.25
N ILE A 16 19.27 4.58 -0.27
CA ILE A 16 17.93 3.96 -0.29
C ILE A 16 16.86 5.06 -0.34
N MET A 17 16.99 6.13 0.44
CA MET A 17 16.06 7.26 0.39
C MET A 17 16.00 7.88 -1.01
N VAL A 18 17.15 8.14 -1.66
CA VAL A 18 17.21 8.66 -3.03
C VAL A 18 16.48 7.73 -4.00
N ILE A 19 16.72 6.41 -3.93
CA ILE A 19 16.09 5.41 -4.79
C ILE A 19 14.57 5.41 -4.59
N VAL A 20 14.11 5.37 -3.33
CA VAL A 20 12.68 5.39 -3.00
C VAL A 20 12.02 6.67 -3.51
N LEU A 21 12.66 7.83 -3.31
CA LEU A 21 12.14 9.11 -3.78
C LEU A 21 12.05 9.16 -5.31
N ALA A 22 13.09 8.76 -6.01
CA ALA A 22 13.13 8.73 -7.48
C ALA A 22 12.04 7.80 -8.03
N ALA A 23 11.88 6.61 -7.45
CA ALA A 23 10.87 5.65 -7.84
C ALA A 23 9.45 6.15 -7.53
N ARG A 24 9.24 6.87 -6.43
CA ARG A 24 7.98 7.56 -6.12
C ARG A 24 7.67 8.70 -7.08
N PHE A 25 8.64 9.51 -7.48
CA PHE A 25 8.40 10.54 -8.50
C PHE A 25 8.06 9.94 -9.87
N ARG A 26 8.64 8.78 -10.21
CA ARG A 26 8.37 8.05 -11.45
C ARG A 26 6.98 7.40 -11.46
N TRP A 27 6.61 6.72 -10.38
CA TRP A 27 5.42 5.87 -10.36
C TRP A 27 4.24 6.48 -9.59
N CYS A 28 4.47 7.28 -8.55
CA CYS A 28 3.47 7.77 -7.61
C CYS A 28 3.24 9.29 -7.73
N ARG A 29 2.84 9.78 -8.91
CA ARG A 29 2.51 11.22 -9.14
C ARG A 29 1.03 11.48 -9.49
N ALA A 30 0.17 10.46 -9.39
CA ALA A 30 -1.21 10.57 -9.88
C ALA A 30 -2.06 11.59 -9.11
N ASN A 31 -1.88 11.71 -7.79
CA ASN A 31 -2.78 12.49 -6.92
C ASN A 31 -2.03 13.59 -6.14
N LEU A 32 -2.78 14.63 -5.74
CA LEU A 32 -2.28 15.74 -4.91
C LEU A 32 -1.62 15.24 -3.62
N TYR A 33 -2.21 14.21 -3.01
CA TYR A 33 -1.72 13.53 -1.82
C TYR A 33 -0.29 13.02 -1.97
N GLN A 34 -0.03 12.31 -3.07
CA GLN A 34 1.28 11.75 -3.34
C GLN A 34 2.29 12.85 -3.67
N THR A 35 1.83 13.95 -4.29
CA THR A 35 2.67 15.12 -4.59
C THR A 35 3.18 15.77 -3.31
N TYR A 36 2.31 16.06 -2.34
CA TYR A 36 2.74 16.64 -1.06
C TYR A 36 3.67 15.71 -0.30
N LEU A 37 3.36 14.41 -0.21
CA LEU A 37 4.25 13.45 0.45
C LEU A 37 5.62 13.37 -0.24
N ASN A 38 5.68 13.38 -1.57
CA ASN A 38 6.95 13.39 -2.30
C ASN A 38 7.76 14.68 -2.03
N ASN A 39 7.09 15.83 -1.93
CA ASN A 39 7.75 17.09 -1.58
C ASN A 39 8.30 17.06 -0.15
N VAL A 40 7.54 16.54 0.83
CA VAL A 40 8.02 16.31 2.21
C VAL A 40 9.29 15.46 2.19
N MET A 41 9.25 14.32 1.50
CA MET A 41 10.39 13.41 1.39
C MET A 41 11.60 14.07 0.72
N ALA A 42 11.40 14.91 -0.30
CA ALA A 42 12.46 15.65 -0.97
C ALA A 42 13.12 16.68 -0.04
N TRP A 43 12.33 17.45 0.71
CA TRP A 43 12.84 18.40 1.69
C TRP A 43 13.59 17.70 2.84
N LEU A 44 13.08 16.56 3.31
CA LEU A 44 13.75 15.74 4.32
C LEU A 44 15.08 15.18 3.80
N LEU A 45 15.13 14.70 2.56
CA LEU A 45 16.37 14.24 1.95
C LEU A 45 17.39 15.37 1.83
N LEU A 46 16.95 16.56 1.41
CA LEU A 46 17.81 17.74 1.37
C LEU A 46 18.35 18.08 2.76
N ALA A 47 17.50 18.06 3.79
CA ALA A 47 17.90 18.28 5.16
C ALA A 47 18.94 17.25 5.64
N GLN A 48 18.79 15.97 5.29
CA GLN A 48 19.78 14.92 5.60
C GLN A 48 21.11 15.15 4.87
N LEU A 49 21.07 15.43 3.56
CA LEU A 49 22.27 15.66 2.77
C LEU A 49 23.07 16.87 3.28
N LEU A 50 22.39 17.96 3.65
CA LEU A 50 23.03 19.17 4.19
C LEU A 50 23.70 18.96 5.55
N ARG A 51 23.33 17.92 6.29
CA ARG A 51 23.90 17.57 7.60
C ARG A 51 24.92 16.43 7.54
N GLU A 52 25.17 15.88 6.35
CA GLU A 52 26.09 14.76 6.19
C GLU A 52 27.53 15.26 6.14
N ARG A 53 28.40 14.64 6.96
CA ARG A 53 29.79 15.10 7.19
C ARG A 53 30.59 15.27 5.90
N LYS A 54 30.44 14.34 4.95
CA LYS A 54 31.15 14.40 3.65
C LYS A 54 30.63 15.54 2.78
N VAL A 55 29.33 15.81 2.81
CA VAL A 55 28.71 16.89 2.02
C VAL A 55 29.12 18.24 2.60
N GLU A 56 29.08 18.40 3.92
CA GLU A 56 29.60 19.59 4.62
C GLU A 56 31.09 19.84 4.31
N ALA A 57 31.90 18.77 4.26
CA ALA A 57 33.32 18.86 3.93
C ALA A 57 33.56 19.28 2.47
N VAL A 58 32.72 18.83 1.53
CA VAL A 58 32.81 19.23 0.10
C VAL A 58 32.32 20.67 -0.09
N LEU A 59 31.22 21.06 0.56
CA LEU A 59 30.68 22.42 0.51
C LEU A 59 31.64 23.47 1.10
N SER A 60 32.29 23.14 2.21
CA SER A 60 33.29 24.03 2.82
C SER A 60 34.56 24.13 1.97
N LYS A 61 35.05 23.02 1.41
CA LYS A 61 36.22 23.01 0.50
C LYS A 61 35.99 23.76 -0.80
N SER A 62 34.77 23.77 -1.32
CA SER A 62 34.41 24.46 -2.56
C SER A 62 34.12 25.95 -2.37
N THR A 63 34.27 26.50 -1.16
CA THR A 63 33.91 27.88 -0.78
C THR A 63 32.45 28.28 -1.04
N LEU A 64 31.60 27.32 -1.43
CA LEU A 64 30.20 27.57 -1.75
C LEU A 64 29.39 27.92 -0.50
N MET A 65 29.65 27.25 0.63
CA MET A 65 28.87 27.44 1.85
C MET A 65 29.62 26.97 3.12
N THR A 66 29.47 27.71 4.22
CA THR A 66 30.01 27.29 5.52
C THR A 66 29.19 26.17 6.15
N VAL A 67 29.80 25.36 7.02
CA VAL A 67 29.12 24.29 7.77
C VAL A 67 27.92 24.82 8.56
N THR A 68 28.06 26.00 9.18
CA THR A 68 26.97 26.66 9.92
C THR A 68 25.81 27.05 9.01
N THR A 69 26.08 27.48 7.79
CA THR A 69 25.04 27.83 6.81
C THR A 69 24.35 26.57 6.28
N ALA A 70 25.09 25.48 6.05
CA ALA A 70 24.51 24.17 5.71
C ALA A 70 23.53 23.67 6.78
N GLN A 71 23.92 23.78 8.05
CA GLN A 71 23.07 23.41 9.17
C GLN A 71 21.80 24.27 9.24
N GLN A 72 21.93 25.60 9.11
CA GLN A 72 20.76 26.49 9.10
C GLN A 72 19.83 26.19 7.92
N LEU A 73 20.39 25.93 6.74
CA LEU A 73 19.60 25.56 5.57
C LEU A 73 18.90 24.19 5.73
N SER A 74 19.51 23.25 6.47
CA SER A 74 18.86 21.99 6.82
C SER A 74 17.63 22.19 7.73
N CYS A 75 17.69 23.12 8.68
CA CYS A 75 16.54 23.50 9.51
C CYS A 75 15.45 24.17 8.67
N VAL A 76 15.83 25.04 7.73
CA VAL A 76 14.88 25.64 6.76
C VAL A 76 14.19 24.57 5.92
N ALA A 77 14.95 23.60 5.39
CA ALA A 77 14.38 22.48 4.65
C ALA A 77 13.38 21.69 5.52
N MET A 78 13.63 21.52 6.81
CA MET A 78 12.68 20.90 7.74
C MET A 78 11.40 21.74 7.94
N ILE A 79 11.51 23.07 8.09
CA ILE A 79 10.34 23.96 8.19
C ILE A 79 9.46 23.82 6.93
N LEU A 80 10.09 23.79 5.74
CA LEU A 80 9.38 23.59 4.48
C LEU A 80 8.78 22.19 4.37
N ALA A 81 9.46 21.15 4.85
CA ALA A 81 8.92 19.80 4.95
C ALA A 81 7.66 19.76 5.82
N CYS A 82 7.68 20.41 6.99
CA CYS A 82 6.50 20.54 7.86
C CYS A 82 5.35 21.26 7.15
N GLY A 83 5.65 22.31 6.38
CA GLY A 83 4.68 23.02 5.53
C GLY A 83 3.97 22.10 4.54
N GLU A 84 4.73 21.36 3.74
CA GLU A 84 4.17 20.39 2.79
C GLU A 84 3.39 19.28 3.49
N PHE A 85 3.84 18.87 4.70
CA PHE A 85 3.18 17.81 5.45
C PHE A 85 1.84 18.28 6.05
N VAL A 86 1.68 19.56 6.39
CA VAL A 86 0.36 20.12 6.72
C VAL A 86 -0.59 19.97 5.54
N GLY A 87 -0.15 20.26 4.30
CA GLY A 87 -0.95 20.04 3.09
C GLY A 87 -1.38 18.58 2.92
N PHE A 88 -0.51 17.63 3.28
CA PHE A 88 -0.84 16.20 3.33
C PHE A 88 -1.92 15.89 4.38
N THR A 89 -1.79 16.39 5.62
CA THR A 89 -2.77 16.13 6.69
C THR A 89 -4.16 16.71 6.36
N MET A 90 -4.23 17.81 5.61
CA MET A 90 -5.51 18.37 5.16
C MET A 90 -6.24 17.43 4.21
N LEU A 91 -5.54 16.85 3.23
CA LEU A 91 -6.12 15.86 2.33
C LEU A 91 -6.50 14.58 3.07
N TRP A 92 -5.72 14.17 4.06
CA TRP A 92 -6.04 13.01 4.89
C TRP A 92 -7.37 13.20 5.62
N ASN A 93 -7.63 14.40 6.13
CA ASN A 93 -8.91 14.78 6.75
C ASN A 93 -10.08 14.94 5.74
N LYS A 94 -9.92 14.45 4.49
CA LYS A 94 -10.92 14.48 3.42
C LYS A 94 -11.38 15.89 3.02
N ILE A 95 -10.56 16.92 3.28
CA ILE A 95 -10.79 18.27 2.76
C ILE A 95 -10.65 18.22 1.23
N SER A 96 -11.51 18.95 0.52
CA SER A 96 -11.46 18.96 -0.94
C SER A 96 -10.07 19.41 -1.47
N PRO A 97 -9.61 18.89 -2.61
CA PRO A 97 -8.31 19.28 -3.18
C PRO A 97 -8.17 20.78 -3.45
N GLU A 98 -9.27 21.45 -3.79
CA GLU A 98 -9.30 22.88 -4.11
C GLU A 98 -9.16 23.75 -2.86
N GLU A 99 -9.95 23.48 -1.82
CA GLU A 99 -9.83 24.16 -0.53
C GLU A 99 -8.48 23.89 0.11
N THR A 100 -7.95 22.67 -0.04
CA THR A 100 -6.61 22.34 0.42
C THR A 100 -5.55 23.18 -0.29
N ARG A 101 -5.61 23.34 -1.62
CA ARG A 101 -4.66 24.20 -2.35
C ARG A 101 -4.73 25.64 -1.87
N ARG A 102 -5.93 26.18 -1.66
CA ARG A 102 -6.12 27.56 -1.19
C ARG A 102 -5.55 27.75 0.21
N SER A 103 -5.90 26.86 1.13
CA SER A 103 -5.46 26.92 2.53
C SER A 103 -3.96 26.66 2.68
N HIS A 104 -3.43 25.68 1.94
CA HIS A 104 -2.02 25.31 1.97
C HIS A 104 -1.10 26.43 1.46
N ARG A 105 -1.57 27.30 0.55
CA ARG A 105 -0.80 28.49 0.14
C ARG A 105 -0.43 29.38 1.32
N TYR A 106 -1.34 29.58 2.28
CA TYR A 106 -1.05 30.37 3.48
C TYR A 106 -0.02 29.69 4.37
N TYR A 107 -0.11 28.36 4.54
CA TYR A 107 0.89 27.60 5.30
C TYR A 107 2.27 27.60 4.63
N ARG A 108 2.33 27.55 3.29
CA ARG A 108 3.58 27.70 2.55
C ARG A 108 4.17 29.10 2.72
N LEU A 109 3.36 30.15 2.61
CA LEU A 109 3.79 31.53 2.84
C LEU A 109 4.30 31.71 4.28
N ALA A 110 3.59 31.16 5.27
CA ALA A 110 4.02 31.17 6.66
C ALA A 110 5.34 30.41 6.86
N ALA A 111 5.50 29.23 6.26
CA ALA A 111 6.74 28.46 6.32
C ALA A 111 7.93 29.22 5.69
N VAL A 112 7.71 29.90 4.56
CA VAL A 112 8.74 30.75 3.92
C VAL A 112 9.06 31.96 4.81
N ALA A 113 8.05 32.65 5.34
CA ALA A 113 8.25 33.78 6.24
C ALA A 113 9.02 33.39 7.51
N LEU A 114 8.63 32.27 8.15
CA LEU A 114 9.34 31.71 9.30
C LEU A 114 10.78 31.29 8.94
N SER A 115 11.01 30.75 7.74
CA SER A 115 12.35 30.40 7.27
C SER A 115 13.24 31.64 7.12
N VAL A 116 12.71 32.72 6.55
CA VAL A 116 13.44 34.00 6.41
C VAL A 116 13.73 34.59 7.80
N ALA A 117 12.74 34.63 8.70
CA ALA A 117 12.91 35.11 10.06
C ALA A 117 13.94 34.27 10.84
N PHE A 118 13.91 32.94 10.69
CA PHE A 118 14.86 32.01 11.28
C PHE A 118 16.30 32.28 10.80
N LEU A 119 16.48 32.46 9.49
CA LEU A 119 17.78 32.80 8.91
C LEU A 119 18.29 34.17 9.39
N GLY A 120 17.38 35.13 9.57
CA GLY A 120 17.67 36.45 10.14
C GLY A 120 18.19 36.35 11.58
N ALA A 121 17.42 35.69 12.46
CA ALA A 121 17.81 35.47 13.86
C ALA A 121 19.12 34.66 13.97
N GLY A 122 19.38 33.74 13.05
CA GLY A 122 20.62 32.97 12.98
C GLY A 122 21.83 33.68 12.39
N THR A 123 21.72 34.92 11.94
CA THR A 123 22.82 35.64 11.29
C THR A 123 24.02 35.81 12.23
N ARG A 124 23.79 36.17 13.48
CA ARG A 124 24.87 36.38 14.46
C ARG A 124 25.68 35.11 14.71
N ALA A 125 24.98 33.99 14.95
CA ALA A 125 25.62 32.69 15.12
C ALA A 125 26.39 32.26 13.84
N ARG A 126 25.83 32.55 12.66
CA ARG A 126 26.47 32.25 11.36
C ARG A 126 27.76 33.03 11.16
N VAL A 127 27.74 34.34 11.43
CA VAL A 127 28.92 35.22 11.34
C VAL A 127 29.99 34.80 12.35
N ALA A 128 29.60 34.37 13.54
CA ALA A 128 30.51 33.83 14.55
C ALA A 128 31.07 32.43 14.21
N GLY A 129 30.60 31.77 13.14
CA GLY A 129 31.00 30.42 12.78
C GLY A 129 30.57 29.35 13.80
N GLN A 130 29.62 29.67 14.67
CA GLN A 130 29.16 28.80 15.74
C GLN A 130 27.77 28.22 15.44
N THR A 131 27.50 27.02 15.95
CA THR A 131 26.16 26.45 15.91
C THR A 131 25.26 27.16 16.92
N PHE A 132 23.93 27.10 16.76
CA PHE A 132 22.99 27.73 17.70
C PHE A 132 23.16 27.24 19.14
N GLU A 133 23.51 25.97 19.31
CA GLU A 133 23.73 25.36 20.63
C GLU A 133 24.96 25.94 21.34
N VAL A 134 25.94 26.43 20.58
CA VAL A 134 27.22 26.96 21.08
C VAL A 134 27.20 28.49 21.18
N SER A 135 26.58 29.16 20.21
CA SER A 135 26.47 30.63 20.20
C SER A 135 25.63 31.16 21.36
N GLY A 136 24.63 30.38 21.81
CA GLY A 136 23.75 30.75 22.91
C GLY A 136 23.02 32.09 22.71
N GLY A 137 22.46 32.61 23.80
CA GLY A 137 21.79 33.91 23.85
C GLY A 137 20.33 33.89 23.39
N TRP A 138 19.68 35.05 23.55
CA TRP A 138 18.28 35.27 23.18
C TRP A 138 18.03 35.14 21.67
N ASP A 139 19.03 35.45 20.84
CA ASP A 139 18.96 35.27 19.38
C ASP A 139 18.80 33.78 18.99
N ALA A 140 19.49 32.88 19.71
CA ALA A 140 19.38 31.44 19.50
C ALA A 140 18.02 30.90 19.99
N ILE A 141 17.49 31.41 21.11
CA ILE A 141 16.14 31.08 21.60
C ILE A 141 15.09 31.54 20.59
N LEU A 142 15.21 32.75 20.05
CA LEU A 142 14.31 33.28 19.02
C LEU A 142 14.34 32.40 17.76
N ALA A 143 15.53 32.07 17.25
CA ALA A 143 15.67 31.18 16.11
C ALA A 143 15.02 29.81 16.37
N LEU A 144 15.30 29.20 17.53
CA LEU A 144 14.73 27.90 17.88
C LEU A 144 13.20 27.94 18.02
N SER A 145 12.66 29.04 18.56
CA SER A 145 11.21 29.28 18.68
C SER A 145 10.53 29.39 17.30
N LEU A 146 11.16 30.14 16.37
CA LEU A 146 10.67 30.28 14.99
C LEU A 146 10.68 28.92 14.26
N TYR A 147 11.74 28.14 14.45
CA TYR A 147 11.85 26.78 13.91
C TYR A 147 10.75 25.86 14.47
N LEU A 148 10.54 25.88 15.78
CA LEU A 148 9.54 25.03 16.44
C LEU A 148 8.11 25.40 16.12
N THR A 149 7.83 26.66 15.77
CA THR A 149 6.48 27.13 15.47
C THR A 149 5.79 26.26 14.41
N MET A 150 6.47 25.96 13.30
CA MET A 150 5.87 25.14 12.24
C MET A 150 5.73 23.66 12.64
N ILE A 151 6.66 23.16 13.45
CA ILE A 151 6.62 21.79 13.99
C ILE A 151 5.43 21.64 14.95
N VAL A 152 5.22 22.60 15.85
CA VAL A 152 4.08 22.60 16.77
C VAL A 152 2.76 22.62 15.99
N ILE A 153 2.64 23.48 14.97
CA ILE A 153 1.44 23.50 14.10
C ILE A 153 1.18 22.11 13.50
N LEU A 154 2.22 21.47 12.96
CA LEU A 154 2.11 20.13 12.39
C LEU A 154 1.73 19.07 13.44
N VAL A 155 2.40 19.07 14.60
CA VAL A 155 2.13 18.16 15.72
C VAL A 155 0.70 18.30 16.20
N THR A 156 0.21 19.52 16.42
CA THR A 156 -1.18 19.77 16.82
C THR A 156 -2.17 19.23 15.79
N ARG A 157 -1.90 19.41 14.49
CA ARG A 157 -2.73 18.85 13.42
C ARG A 157 -2.73 17.33 13.41
N LEU A 158 -1.58 16.69 13.60
CA LEU A 158 -1.46 15.23 13.66
C LEU A 158 -2.16 14.67 14.90
N LEU A 159 -2.02 15.30 16.07
CA LEU A 159 -2.74 14.92 17.28
C LEU A 159 -4.25 15.02 17.06
N TRP A 160 -4.73 16.13 16.48
CA TRP A 160 -6.14 16.30 16.15
C TRP A 160 -6.64 15.21 15.21
N MET A 161 -5.86 14.87 14.17
CA MET A 161 -6.17 13.83 13.20
C MET A 161 -6.29 12.45 13.88
N PHE A 162 -5.25 12.01 14.59
CA PHE A 162 -5.29 10.69 15.25
C PHE A 162 -6.31 10.63 16.38
N PHE A 163 -6.55 11.72 17.09
CA PHE A 163 -7.60 11.79 18.10
C PHE A 163 -9.00 11.69 17.49
N SER A 164 -9.23 12.37 16.36
CA SER A 164 -10.49 12.23 15.62
C SER A 164 -10.70 10.81 15.08
N GLU A 165 -9.63 10.13 14.64
CA GLU A 165 -9.71 8.72 14.23
C GLU A 165 -9.98 7.81 15.43
N LEU A 166 -9.35 8.07 16.58
CA LEU A 166 -9.56 7.30 17.80
C LEU A 166 -11.02 7.37 18.28
N ILE A 167 -11.65 8.54 18.19
CA ILE A 167 -13.08 8.72 18.54
C ILE A 167 -14.00 7.97 17.58
N ARG A 168 -13.62 7.84 16.30
CA ARG A 168 -14.44 7.23 15.26
C ARG A 168 -14.20 5.73 15.08
N ALA A 169 -13.13 5.20 15.66
CA ALA A 169 -12.73 3.81 15.51
C ALA A 169 -13.78 2.86 16.11
N THR A 170 -14.39 2.04 15.27
CA THR A 170 -15.30 0.97 15.70
C THR A 170 -14.56 -0.35 15.90
N GLU A 171 -13.42 -0.54 15.23
CA GLU A 171 -12.62 -1.75 15.33
C GLU A 171 -11.40 -1.59 16.26
N ARG A 172 -11.06 -2.66 16.99
CA ARG A 172 -9.87 -2.68 17.87
C ARG A 172 -8.57 -2.36 17.13
N ARG A 173 -8.46 -2.76 15.87
CA ARG A 173 -7.26 -2.52 15.05
C ARG A 173 -7.08 -1.04 14.73
N GLU A 174 -8.16 -0.37 14.35
CA GLU A 174 -8.17 1.08 14.07
C GLU A 174 -7.84 1.86 15.34
N MET A 175 -8.43 1.46 16.48
CA MET A 175 -8.16 2.05 17.78
C MET A 175 -6.68 1.92 18.17
N LEU A 176 -6.07 0.73 18.02
CA LEU A 176 -4.66 0.51 18.30
C LEU A 176 -3.75 1.34 17.38
N LEU A 177 -4.09 1.44 16.10
CA LEU A 177 -3.35 2.26 15.14
C LEU A 177 -3.42 3.75 15.48
N ALA A 178 -4.60 4.26 15.83
CA ALA A 178 -4.79 5.64 16.25
C ALA A 178 -4.05 5.95 17.55
N ALA A 179 -4.15 5.08 18.56
CA ALA A 179 -3.44 5.22 19.83
C ALA A 179 -1.91 5.20 19.64
N ALA A 180 -1.39 4.29 18.82
CA ALA A 180 0.02 4.25 18.47
C ALA A 180 0.48 5.53 17.73
N GLY A 181 -0.37 6.07 16.85
CA GLY A 181 -0.15 7.35 16.18
C GLY A 181 -0.04 8.52 17.15
N ILE A 182 -0.97 8.63 18.11
CA ILE A 182 -0.92 9.66 19.16
C ILE A 182 0.37 9.55 19.97
N LEU A 183 0.72 8.34 20.41
CA LEU A 183 1.94 8.11 21.18
C LEU A 183 3.19 8.55 20.39
N ALA A 184 3.28 8.17 19.10
CA ALA A 184 4.41 8.57 18.25
C ALA A 184 4.50 10.10 18.08
N VAL A 185 3.37 10.78 17.93
CA VAL A 185 3.33 12.24 17.81
C VAL A 185 3.72 12.92 19.11
N LEU A 186 3.27 12.42 20.27
CA LEU A 186 3.64 12.94 21.58
C LEU A 186 5.14 12.77 21.87
N VAL A 187 5.70 11.60 21.56
CA VAL A 187 7.14 11.35 21.70
C VAL A 187 7.94 12.31 20.80
N THR A 188 7.51 12.49 19.55
CA THR A 188 8.16 13.44 18.63
C THR A 188 8.06 14.88 19.13
N ALA A 189 6.91 15.28 19.67
CA ALA A 189 6.69 16.60 20.24
C ALA A 189 7.58 16.84 21.47
N ALA A 190 7.69 15.86 22.36
CA ALA A 190 8.55 15.91 23.53
C ALA A 190 10.02 16.09 23.14
N ALA A 191 10.51 15.29 22.18
CA ALA A 191 11.90 15.41 21.67
C ALA A 191 12.16 16.79 21.06
N CYS A 192 11.23 17.34 20.27
CA CYS A 192 11.38 18.67 19.69
C CYS A 192 11.36 19.78 20.75
N LEU A 193 10.52 19.65 21.78
CA LEU A 193 10.37 20.65 22.84
C LEU A 193 11.52 20.62 23.84
N GLU A 194 12.08 19.43 24.11
CA GLU A 194 13.27 19.22 24.94
C GLU A 194 14.41 20.15 24.48
N ALA A 195 14.64 20.24 23.17
CA ALA A 195 15.65 21.12 22.58
C ALA A 195 15.55 22.58 23.07
N LEU A 196 14.32 23.12 23.14
CA LEU A 196 14.05 24.49 23.56
C LEU A 196 14.13 24.65 25.07
N LEU A 197 13.56 23.72 25.82
CA LEU A 197 13.60 23.74 27.29
C LEU A 197 15.05 23.69 27.78
N LEU A 198 15.87 22.82 27.19
CA LEU A 198 17.29 22.74 27.50
C LEU A 198 18.05 24.01 27.10
N ALA A 199 17.72 24.63 25.96
CA ALA A 199 18.34 25.89 25.53
C ALA A 199 18.03 27.04 26.49
N VAL A 200 16.79 27.14 26.96
CA VAL A 200 16.37 28.14 27.95
C VAL A 200 17.01 27.85 29.31
N SER A 201 17.03 26.59 29.75
CA SER A 201 17.65 26.16 31.01
C SER A 201 19.15 26.47 31.05
N ASP A 202 19.88 26.23 29.97
CA ASP A 202 21.29 26.62 29.85
C ASP A 202 21.48 28.14 29.92
N GLN A 203 20.61 28.93 29.29
CA GLN A 203 20.68 30.40 29.36
C GLN A 203 20.36 30.95 30.76
N LEU A 204 19.50 30.26 31.50
CA LEU A 204 19.20 30.56 32.90
C LEU A 204 20.32 30.08 33.86
N GLY A 205 21.34 29.39 33.34
CA GLY A 205 22.46 28.86 34.12
C GLY A 205 22.14 27.63 34.96
N TRP A 206 20.99 26.99 34.73
CA TRP A 206 20.52 25.85 35.54
C TRP A 206 21.19 24.54 35.16
N THR A 207 21.66 24.42 33.91
CA THR A 207 22.23 23.19 33.36
C THR A 207 23.34 23.47 32.34
N HIS A 208 24.17 22.46 32.04
CA HIS A 208 25.18 22.51 30.97
C HIS A 208 24.94 21.37 29.97
N THR A 209 23.98 21.54 29.06
CA THR A 209 23.48 20.44 28.20
C THR A 209 23.95 20.48 26.75
N VAL A 210 24.87 21.40 26.41
CA VAL A 210 25.36 21.65 25.04
C VAL A 210 25.87 20.38 24.34
N GLU A 211 26.68 19.56 25.02
CA GLU A 211 27.27 18.36 24.40
C GLU A 211 26.24 17.23 24.18
N PHE A 212 25.25 17.13 25.07
CA PHE A 212 24.16 16.17 24.96
C PHE A 212 23.24 16.51 23.79
N ARG A 213 22.82 17.78 23.67
CA ARG A 213 21.99 18.27 22.56
C ARG A 213 22.61 18.00 21.19
N GLY A 214 23.89 18.32 21.01
CA GLY A 214 24.57 18.09 19.73
C GLY A 214 24.60 16.63 19.31
N ARG A 215 24.67 15.70 20.26
CA ARG A 215 24.70 14.25 20.00
C ARG A 215 23.32 13.70 19.67
N VAL A 216 22.29 14.14 20.40
CA VAL A 216 20.90 13.68 20.28
C VAL A 216 20.24 14.27 19.03
N HIS A 217 20.34 15.58 18.81
CA HIS A 217 19.77 16.22 17.62
C HIS A 217 20.39 15.74 16.30
N GLY A 218 21.62 15.20 16.34
CA GLY A 218 22.26 14.59 15.17
C GLY A 218 21.61 13.28 14.73
N SER A 219 21.13 12.46 15.67
CA SER A 219 20.52 11.16 15.37
C SER A 219 19.01 11.24 15.15
N GLU A 220 18.31 12.14 15.86
CA GLU A 220 16.86 12.32 15.76
C GLU A 220 16.39 12.63 14.34
N PHE A 221 17.10 13.53 13.64
CA PHE A 221 16.76 13.90 12.27
C PHE A 221 16.77 12.69 11.34
N LEU A 222 17.78 11.81 11.47
CA LEU A 222 17.89 10.61 10.65
C LEU A 222 16.74 9.64 10.92
N TRP A 223 16.40 9.42 12.19
CA TRP A 223 15.29 8.53 12.57
C TRP A 223 13.94 9.05 12.10
N MET A 224 13.67 10.35 12.25
CA MET A 224 12.45 10.98 11.72
C MET A 224 12.35 10.81 10.20
N ALA A 225 13.45 11.05 9.48
CA ALA A 225 13.47 10.88 8.03
C ALA A 225 13.26 9.41 7.64
N LEU A 226 13.89 8.46 8.34
CA LEU A 226 13.72 7.03 8.08
C LEU A 226 12.26 6.60 8.25
N ILE A 227 11.58 7.02 9.32
CA ILE A 227 10.17 6.70 9.57
C ILE A 227 9.30 7.21 8.43
N VAL A 228 9.46 8.48 8.02
CA VAL A 228 8.69 9.06 6.90
C VAL A 228 8.94 8.29 5.60
N TYR A 229 10.18 7.88 5.34
CA TYR A 229 10.54 7.10 4.15
C TYR A 229 9.99 5.68 4.16
N LEU A 230 9.92 5.02 5.33
CA LEU A 230 9.28 3.72 5.47
C LEU A 230 7.78 3.80 5.13
N PHE A 231 7.06 4.78 5.67
CA PHE A 231 5.66 5.01 5.30
C PHE A 231 5.51 5.40 3.82
N GLY A 232 6.41 6.24 3.31
CA GLY A 232 6.49 6.59 1.90
C GLY A 232 6.76 5.38 0.99
N ALA A 233 7.46 4.35 1.43
CA ALA A 233 7.73 3.17 0.61
C ALA A 233 6.49 2.26 0.42
N VAL A 234 5.51 2.29 1.33
CA VAL A 234 4.35 1.37 1.31
C VAL A 234 3.60 1.36 -0.03
N PRO A 235 3.16 2.49 -0.62
CA PRO A 235 2.46 2.47 -1.91
C PRO A 235 3.32 1.95 -3.06
N LEU A 236 4.64 2.11 -2.96
CA LEU A 236 5.59 1.63 -3.96
C LEU A 236 5.73 0.11 -3.88
N VAL A 237 5.83 -0.45 -2.68
CA VAL A 237 5.84 -1.91 -2.47
C VAL A 237 4.54 -2.53 -2.98
N VAL A 238 3.38 -1.95 -2.66
CA VAL A 238 2.09 -2.43 -3.17
C VAL A 238 2.04 -2.40 -4.71
N ARG A 239 2.53 -1.32 -5.32
CA ARG A 239 2.56 -1.20 -6.78
C ARG A 239 3.58 -2.12 -7.44
N LEU A 240 4.72 -2.36 -6.80
CA LEU A 240 5.74 -3.28 -7.30
C LEU A 240 5.23 -4.72 -7.21
N HIS A 241 4.55 -5.07 -6.12
CA HIS A 241 3.91 -6.36 -5.92
C HIS A 241 2.82 -6.64 -6.97
N SER A 242 2.00 -5.63 -7.30
CA SER A 242 1.01 -5.74 -8.37
C SER A 242 1.63 -5.73 -9.77
N PHE A 243 2.72 -5.01 -9.99
CA PHE A 243 3.47 -5.04 -11.25
C PHE A 243 4.08 -6.42 -11.53
N PHE A 244 4.58 -7.12 -10.51
CA PHE A 244 5.06 -8.50 -10.67
C PHE A 244 3.94 -9.55 -10.73
N GLY A 245 2.67 -9.14 -10.65
CA GLY A 245 1.53 -10.06 -10.64
C GLY A 245 1.52 -11.00 -9.42
N LEU A 246 2.27 -10.64 -8.36
CA LEU A 246 2.27 -11.37 -7.09
C LEU A 246 1.03 -11.02 -6.27
N ASP A 247 0.29 -9.98 -6.67
CA ASP A 247 -0.97 -9.60 -6.07
C ASP A 247 -1.99 -10.76 -6.10
N ARG A 248 -2.74 -10.90 -4.99
CA ARG A 248 -3.72 -11.96 -4.78
C ARG A 248 -4.70 -12.03 -5.93
N ILE A 249 -5.16 -10.86 -6.42
CA ILE A 249 -6.09 -10.73 -7.53
C ILE A 249 -5.52 -11.34 -8.82
N SER A 250 -4.27 -11.02 -9.15
CA SER A 250 -3.63 -11.51 -10.38
C SER A 250 -3.36 -13.02 -10.33
N ARG A 251 -3.02 -13.56 -9.15
CA ARG A 251 -2.87 -15.01 -8.94
C ARG A 251 -4.21 -15.73 -9.08
N THR A 252 -5.24 -15.28 -8.36
CA THR A 252 -6.59 -15.84 -8.43
C THR A 252 -7.14 -15.79 -9.85
N TRP A 253 -6.99 -14.66 -10.56
CA TRP A 253 -7.41 -14.54 -11.95
C TRP A 253 -6.71 -15.56 -12.86
N LYS A 254 -5.39 -15.75 -12.73
CA LYS A 254 -4.62 -16.74 -13.50
C LYS A 254 -5.05 -18.17 -13.21
N SER A 255 -5.27 -18.51 -11.94
CA SER A 255 -5.71 -19.83 -11.52
C SER A 255 -7.13 -20.18 -12.01
N LEU A 256 -8.00 -19.18 -12.23
CA LEU A 256 -9.34 -19.38 -12.78
C LEU A 256 -9.37 -19.44 -14.32
N GLN A 257 -8.30 -19.05 -15.03
CA GLN A 257 -8.28 -19.05 -16.50
C GLN A 257 -8.52 -20.43 -17.14
N PRO A 258 -7.93 -21.55 -16.64
CA PRO A 258 -8.17 -22.86 -17.24
C PRO A 258 -9.65 -23.26 -17.20
N LEU A 259 -10.30 -23.02 -16.04
CA LEU A 259 -11.72 -23.27 -15.85
C LEU A 259 -12.57 -22.40 -16.79
N ARG A 260 -12.29 -21.08 -16.83
CA ARG A 260 -12.98 -20.13 -17.72
C ARG A 260 -12.89 -20.60 -19.17
N LEU A 261 -11.69 -20.86 -19.67
CA LEU A 261 -11.48 -21.26 -21.07
C LEU A 261 -12.27 -22.54 -21.39
N SER A 262 -12.16 -23.56 -20.54
CA SER A 262 -12.88 -24.83 -20.71
C SER A 262 -14.39 -24.69 -20.66
N MET A 263 -14.93 -23.78 -19.86
CA MET A 263 -16.38 -23.53 -19.82
C MET A 263 -16.86 -22.70 -21.01
N THR A 264 -16.09 -21.69 -21.42
CA THR A 264 -16.42 -20.85 -22.60
C THR A 264 -16.31 -21.60 -23.92
N THR A 265 -15.53 -22.67 -24.02
CA THR A 265 -15.52 -23.53 -25.21
C THR A 265 -16.81 -24.33 -25.37
N VAL A 266 -17.42 -24.74 -24.25
CA VAL A 266 -18.70 -25.48 -24.24
C VAL A 266 -19.90 -24.52 -24.28
N VAL A 267 -19.73 -23.33 -23.73
CA VAL A 267 -20.75 -22.28 -23.62
C VAL A 267 -20.20 -20.96 -24.15
N PRO A 268 -20.13 -20.78 -25.48
CA PRO A 268 -19.56 -19.55 -26.07
C PRO A 268 -20.40 -18.30 -25.75
N GLU A 269 -21.70 -18.47 -25.48
CA GLU A 269 -22.64 -17.39 -25.18
C GLU A 269 -22.35 -16.65 -23.86
N SER A 270 -21.62 -17.26 -22.93
CA SER A 270 -21.25 -16.62 -21.66
C SER A 270 -20.00 -15.75 -21.76
N SER A 271 -19.33 -15.71 -22.92
CA SER A 271 -18.09 -14.96 -23.10
C SER A 271 -18.35 -13.47 -23.30
N PHE A 272 -17.78 -12.63 -22.43
CA PHE A 272 -17.81 -11.17 -22.57
C PHE A 272 -16.44 -10.67 -23.05
N SER A 273 -16.39 -10.00 -24.20
CA SER A 273 -15.17 -9.34 -24.70
C SER A 273 -15.23 -7.85 -24.42
N ILE A 274 -14.89 -7.46 -23.18
CA ILE A 274 -14.61 -6.06 -22.89
C ILE A 274 -13.15 -5.80 -23.25
N GLU A 275 -12.89 -4.84 -24.13
CA GLU A 275 -11.55 -4.43 -24.54
C GLU A 275 -10.82 -3.82 -23.34
N HIS A 276 -9.85 -4.55 -22.81
CA HIS A 276 -9.03 -4.09 -21.70
C HIS A 276 -7.67 -3.63 -22.20
N ASP A 277 -7.20 -2.51 -21.66
CA ASP A 277 -5.84 -2.04 -21.85
C ASP A 277 -4.85 -3.12 -21.33
N HIS A 278 -4.07 -3.72 -22.24
CA HIS A 278 -3.31 -4.95 -22.02
C HIS A 278 -2.07 -4.72 -21.14
N ARG A 279 -2.26 -4.48 -19.84
CA ARG A 279 -1.16 -4.53 -18.88
C ARG A 279 -0.80 -5.98 -18.59
N ARG A 280 0.22 -6.49 -19.30
CA ARG A 280 0.68 -7.90 -19.32
C ARG A 280 0.78 -8.58 -17.95
N PHE A 281 1.10 -7.85 -16.89
CA PHE A 281 1.34 -8.41 -15.56
C PHE A 281 0.38 -7.96 -14.45
N GLN A 282 -0.41 -6.91 -14.68
CA GLN A 282 -1.32 -6.35 -13.67
C GLN A 282 -2.76 -6.62 -14.07
N LYS A 283 -3.46 -7.47 -13.32
CA LYS A 283 -4.90 -7.68 -13.50
C LYS A 283 -5.70 -6.86 -12.51
N THR A 284 -6.78 -6.25 -12.98
CA THR A 284 -7.64 -5.38 -12.15
C THR A 284 -8.70 -6.20 -11.42
N THR A 285 -9.23 -5.67 -10.33
CA THR A 285 -10.41 -6.25 -9.64
C THR A 285 -11.58 -6.45 -10.60
N LEU A 286 -11.75 -5.53 -11.56
CA LEU A 286 -12.79 -5.61 -12.58
C LEU A 286 -12.59 -6.82 -13.51
N GLN A 287 -11.35 -7.11 -13.93
CA GLN A 287 -11.06 -8.31 -14.72
C GLN A 287 -11.28 -9.61 -13.93
N LEU A 288 -11.01 -9.60 -12.63
CA LEU A 288 -11.35 -10.74 -11.76
C LEU A 288 -12.86 -10.90 -11.65
N HIS A 289 -13.59 -9.82 -11.39
CA HIS A 289 -15.05 -9.84 -11.29
C HIS A 289 -15.70 -10.34 -12.57
N GLN A 290 -15.23 -9.88 -13.73
CA GLN A 290 -15.71 -10.35 -15.01
C GLN A 290 -15.45 -11.85 -15.22
N THR A 291 -14.25 -12.34 -14.92
CA THR A 291 -13.96 -13.79 -15.00
C THR A 291 -14.88 -14.60 -14.09
N VAL A 292 -15.16 -14.11 -12.88
CA VAL A 292 -16.10 -14.77 -11.95
C VAL A 292 -17.51 -14.79 -12.55
N ILE A 293 -17.99 -13.68 -13.11
CA ILE A 293 -19.31 -13.60 -13.76
C ILE A 293 -19.40 -14.55 -14.95
N GLU A 294 -18.41 -14.58 -15.84
CA GLU A 294 -18.42 -15.47 -17.01
C GLU A 294 -18.48 -16.95 -16.63
N ILE A 295 -17.72 -17.35 -15.60
CA ILE A 295 -17.77 -18.71 -15.07
C ILE A 295 -19.15 -19.00 -14.46
N ARG A 296 -19.71 -18.06 -13.69
CA ARG A 296 -21.04 -18.23 -13.08
C ARG A 296 -22.16 -18.33 -14.11
N ASP A 297 -22.09 -17.51 -15.15
CA ASP A 297 -23.07 -17.56 -16.23
C ASP A 297 -22.97 -18.88 -17.01
N ALA A 298 -21.75 -19.35 -17.30
CA ALA A 298 -21.55 -20.67 -17.89
C ALA A 298 -22.14 -21.79 -17.02
N ILE A 299 -21.93 -21.74 -15.70
CA ILE A 299 -22.50 -22.70 -14.74
C ILE A 299 -24.04 -22.65 -14.76
N LEU A 300 -24.64 -21.46 -14.79
CA LEU A 300 -26.10 -21.29 -14.85
C LEU A 300 -26.68 -21.86 -16.15
N GLN A 301 -25.98 -21.72 -17.27
CA GLN A 301 -26.40 -22.30 -18.53
C GLN A 301 -26.25 -23.83 -18.54
N LEU A 302 -25.14 -24.36 -18.00
CA LEU A 302 -24.88 -25.81 -17.90
C LEU A 302 -25.86 -26.52 -16.96
N ARG A 303 -26.47 -25.82 -16.01
CA ARG A 303 -27.48 -26.37 -15.10
C ARG A 303 -28.60 -27.14 -15.80
N HIS A 304 -29.01 -26.71 -16.99
CA HIS A 304 -30.09 -27.36 -17.75
C HIS A 304 -29.68 -28.71 -18.35
N TYR A 305 -28.40 -29.06 -18.29
CA TYR A 305 -27.82 -30.30 -18.83
C TYR A 305 -27.37 -31.24 -17.72
N VAL A 306 -27.61 -30.89 -16.45
CA VAL A 306 -27.33 -31.78 -15.33
C VAL A 306 -28.46 -32.82 -15.26
N GLY A 307 -28.20 -33.99 -15.83
CA GLY A 307 -29.07 -35.17 -15.70
C GLY A 307 -28.79 -35.95 -14.41
N SER A 308 -29.54 -37.01 -14.15
CA SER A 308 -29.28 -37.92 -13.03
C SER A 308 -27.98 -38.71 -13.26
N THR A 309 -26.83 -38.11 -12.96
CA THR A 309 -25.56 -38.83 -12.90
C THR A 309 -25.69 -39.98 -11.92
N ALA A 310 -25.32 -41.19 -12.36
CA ALA A 310 -25.44 -42.39 -11.53
C ALA A 310 -24.60 -42.22 -10.25
N SER A 311 -25.25 -42.34 -9.08
CA SER A 311 -24.60 -42.18 -7.76
C SER A 311 -23.34 -43.05 -7.59
N ASP A 312 -23.29 -44.17 -8.31
CA ASP A 312 -22.16 -45.10 -8.30
C ASP A 312 -20.91 -44.51 -8.99
N GLN A 313 -21.08 -43.71 -10.05
CA GLN A 313 -19.97 -43.07 -10.78
C GLN A 313 -19.36 -41.93 -9.96
N LEU A 314 -20.19 -41.16 -9.26
CA LEU A 314 -19.71 -40.13 -8.34
C LEU A 314 -18.94 -40.76 -7.18
N ALA A 315 -19.43 -41.87 -6.60
CA ALA A 315 -18.73 -42.58 -5.54
C ALA A 315 -17.37 -43.12 -6.01
N GLN A 316 -17.30 -43.64 -7.24
CA GLN A 316 -16.04 -44.07 -7.86
C GLN A 316 -15.06 -42.91 -8.04
N PHE A 317 -15.50 -41.78 -8.59
CA PHE A 317 -14.67 -40.58 -8.77
C PHE A 317 -14.07 -40.07 -7.45
N LEU A 318 -14.89 -39.98 -6.40
CA LEU A 318 -14.47 -39.53 -5.08
C LEU A 318 -13.44 -40.47 -4.45
N HIS A 319 -13.59 -41.79 -4.68
CA HIS A 319 -12.66 -42.80 -4.19
C HIS A 319 -11.33 -42.78 -4.94
N GLU A 320 -11.36 -42.79 -6.28
CA GLU A 320 -10.16 -42.81 -7.14
C GLU A 320 -9.28 -41.58 -6.95
N ASN A 321 -9.90 -40.41 -6.74
CA ASN A 321 -9.17 -39.15 -6.54
C ASN A 321 -8.87 -38.86 -5.06
N SER A 322 -9.23 -39.76 -4.14
CA SER A 322 -9.00 -39.64 -2.69
C SER A 322 -9.41 -38.26 -2.15
N VAL A 323 -10.63 -37.83 -2.48
CA VAL A 323 -11.10 -36.47 -2.18
C VAL A 323 -11.31 -36.28 -0.66
N PRO A 324 -10.65 -35.28 -0.03
CA PRO A 324 -10.84 -34.97 1.38
C PRO A 324 -12.30 -34.58 1.70
N ALA A 325 -12.78 -34.94 2.90
CA ALA A 325 -14.19 -34.73 3.30
C ALA A 325 -14.63 -33.26 3.27
N ASP A 326 -13.71 -32.32 3.52
CA ASP A 326 -13.93 -30.88 3.45
C ASP A 326 -14.05 -30.34 2.01
N GLU A 327 -13.54 -31.08 1.03
CA GLU A 327 -13.56 -30.69 -0.39
C GLU A 327 -14.60 -31.47 -1.23
N GLN A 328 -15.23 -32.51 -0.65
CA GLN A 328 -16.22 -33.35 -1.34
C GLN A 328 -17.33 -32.54 -2.02
N GLY A 329 -17.87 -31.50 -1.36
CA GLY A 329 -18.91 -30.66 -1.95
C GLY A 329 -18.46 -29.94 -3.24
N SER A 330 -17.21 -29.47 -3.28
CA SER A 330 -16.65 -28.81 -4.47
C SER A 330 -16.33 -29.83 -5.57
N ALA A 331 -15.85 -31.01 -5.20
CA ALA A 331 -15.54 -32.09 -6.12
C ALA A 331 -16.80 -32.67 -6.78
N THR A 332 -17.87 -32.90 -6.01
CA THR A 332 -19.19 -33.32 -6.54
C THR A 332 -19.73 -32.30 -7.53
N THR A 333 -19.72 -31.01 -7.17
CA THR A 333 -20.19 -29.93 -8.05
C THR A 333 -19.37 -29.88 -9.35
N ALA A 334 -18.05 -30.06 -9.28
CA ALA A 334 -17.18 -30.11 -10.46
C ALA A 334 -17.50 -31.32 -11.36
N PHE A 335 -17.76 -32.49 -10.77
CA PHE A 335 -18.13 -33.71 -11.49
C PHE A 335 -19.46 -33.57 -12.23
N GLU A 336 -20.51 -33.10 -11.55
CA GLU A 336 -21.82 -32.87 -12.15
C GLU A 336 -21.77 -31.85 -13.28
N LEU A 337 -21.02 -30.77 -13.12
CA LEU A 337 -20.83 -29.75 -14.16
C LEU A 337 -20.01 -30.27 -15.36
N ALA A 338 -19.03 -31.15 -15.13
CA ALA A 338 -18.27 -31.76 -16.22
C ALA A 338 -19.15 -32.67 -17.09
N HIS A 339 -19.99 -33.50 -16.46
CA HIS A 339 -20.97 -34.32 -17.18
C HIS A 339 -22.00 -33.47 -17.93
N ALA A 340 -22.49 -32.39 -17.32
CA ALA A 340 -23.38 -31.45 -17.99
C ALA A 340 -22.72 -30.77 -19.20
N ALA A 341 -21.43 -30.44 -19.09
CA ALA A 341 -20.65 -29.86 -20.18
C ALA A 341 -20.49 -30.84 -21.35
N GLU A 342 -20.22 -32.12 -21.06
CA GLU A 342 -20.16 -33.16 -22.09
C GLU A 342 -21.53 -33.42 -22.73
N ALA A 343 -22.60 -33.54 -21.93
CA ALA A 343 -23.96 -33.73 -22.44
C ALA A 343 -24.36 -32.63 -23.41
N LYS A 344 -24.05 -31.36 -23.07
CA LYS A 344 -24.23 -30.21 -23.96
C LYS A 344 -23.36 -30.30 -25.22
N ALA A 345 -22.09 -30.68 -25.11
CA ALA A 345 -21.19 -30.82 -26.25
C ALA A 345 -21.64 -31.91 -27.25
N VAL A 346 -22.25 -32.99 -26.76
CA VAL A 346 -22.84 -34.08 -27.56
C VAL A 346 -24.20 -33.70 -28.16
N GLY A 347 -24.80 -32.58 -27.74
CA GLY A 347 -26.06 -32.06 -28.25
C GLY A 347 -27.31 -32.67 -27.62
N HIS A 348 -27.22 -33.16 -26.38
CA HIS A 348 -28.39 -33.62 -25.62
C HIS A 348 -29.40 -32.48 -25.43
N ARG A 349 -30.69 -32.82 -25.33
CA ARG A 349 -31.73 -31.81 -25.08
C ARG A 349 -31.67 -31.36 -23.61
N PRO A 350 -31.85 -30.06 -23.33
CA PRO A 350 -31.88 -29.56 -21.97
C PRO A 350 -33.06 -30.17 -21.20
N GLU A 351 -32.78 -30.67 -20.00
CA GLU A 351 -33.78 -31.21 -19.08
C GLU A 351 -34.25 -30.12 -18.12
N THR A 352 -35.42 -30.33 -17.50
CA THR A 352 -35.91 -29.39 -16.48
C THR A 352 -35.06 -29.59 -15.24
N PRO A 353 -34.29 -28.59 -14.80
CA PRO A 353 -33.26 -28.80 -13.80
C PRO A 353 -33.88 -29.18 -12.46
N ASP A 354 -33.34 -30.23 -11.82
CA ASP A 354 -33.67 -30.54 -10.44
C ASP A 354 -33.25 -29.36 -9.54
N ARG A 355 -34.10 -29.01 -8.58
CA ARG A 355 -33.97 -27.77 -7.79
C ARG A 355 -32.81 -27.82 -6.78
N ASP A 356 -32.33 -29.02 -6.44
CA ASP A 356 -31.36 -29.23 -5.37
C ASP A 356 -29.91 -28.88 -5.75
N LEU A 357 -29.63 -28.79 -7.06
CA LEU A 357 -28.36 -28.33 -7.63
C LEU A 357 -28.26 -26.80 -7.74
N ALA A 358 -29.05 -26.08 -6.92
CA ALA A 358 -28.79 -24.69 -6.65
C ALA A 358 -27.38 -24.59 -6.06
N VAL A 359 -26.40 -24.26 -6.93
CA VAL A 359 -25.02 -23.98 -6.54
C VAL A 359 -25.09 -23.15 -5.27
N ARG A 360 -24.76 -23.79 -4.15
CA ARG A 360 -24.94 -23.24 -2.79
C ARG A 360 -23.89 -22.16 -2.53
N SER A 361 -23.85 -21.15 -3.39
CA SER A 361 -23.02 -19.97 -3.19
C SER A 361 -23.73 -19.12 -2.15
N ARG A 362 -23.32 -19.26 -0.89
CA ARG A 362 -23.68 -18.33 0.19
C ARG A 362 -22.78 -17.10 0.22
N SER A 363 -21.92 -16.96 -0.79
CA SER A 363 -20.91 -15.93 -0.93
C SER A 363 -21.57 -14.56 -1.03
N THR A 364 -21.16 -13.62 -0.19
CA THR A 364 -21.73 -12.26 -0.15
C THR A 364 -20.81 -11.22 -0.78
N ASN A 365 -19.58 -11.63 -1.12
CA ASN A 365 -18.58 -10.76 -1.74
C ASN A 365 -17.77 -11.51 -2.80
N LEU A 366 -17.15 -10.73 -3.69
CA LEU A 366 -16.33 -11.23 -4.81
C LEU A 366 -15.18 -12.15 -4.37
N TYR A 367 -14.61 -11.93 -3.18
CA TYR A 367 -13.48 -12.75 -2.73
C TYR A 367 -13.91 -14.14 -2.28
N GLU A 368 -15.04 -14.24 -1.59
CA GLU A 368 -15.67 -15.52 -1.25
C GLU A 368 -16.05 -16.28 -2.52
N GLU A 369 -16.71 -15.60 -3.48
CA GLU A 369 -17.06 -16.23 -4.75
C GLU A 369 -15.84 -16.74 -5.52
N ALA A 370 -14.74 -15.97 -5.54
CA ALA A 370 -13.52 -16.38 -6.21
C ALA A 370 -12.83 -17.55 -5.49
N VAL A 371 -12.96 -17.66 -4.16
CA VAL A 371 -12.45 -18.80 -3.39
C VAL A 371 -13.27 -20.06 -3.70
N ASP A 372 -14.60 -19.95 -3.73
CA ASP A 372 -15.49 -21.07 -4.07
C ASP A 372 -15.21 -21.59 -5.50
N LEU A 373 -15.03 -20.68 -6.46
CA LEU A 373 -14.66 -21.05 -7.83
C LEU A 373 -13.25 -21.63 -7.95
N LEU A 374 -12.31 -21.23 -7.09
CA LEU A 374 -10.98 -21.85 -7.05
C LEU A 374 -11.04 -23.28 -6.50
N ALA A 375 -11.86 -23.53 -5.48
CA ALA A 375 -12.09 -24.88 -4.96
C ALA A 375 -12.70 -25.79 -6.03
N LEU A 376 -13.64 -25.27 -6.82
CA LEU A 376 -14.19 -25.96 -7.99
C LEU A 376 -13.14 -26.18 -9.08
N ALA A 377 -12.36 -25.15 -9.44
CA ALA A 377 -11.33 -25.23 -10.47
C ALA A 377 -10.26 -26.29 -10.17
N LYS A 378 -9.97 -26.54 -8.88
CA LYS A 378 -9.04 -27.59 -8.43
C LYS A 378 -9.47 -28.98 -8.94
N TRP A 379 -10.76 -29.27 -8.92
CA TRP A 379 -11.32 -30.57 -9.29
C TRP A 379 -11.86 -30.65 -10.72
N TRP A 380 -11.84 -29.54 -11.45
CA TRP A 380 -12.38 -29.46 -12.82
C TRP A 380 -11.68 -30.38 -13.82
N THR A 381 -10.34 -30.42 -13.84
CA THR A 381 -9.62 -31.25 -14.82
C THR A 381 -9.82 -32.75 -14.55
N PRO A 382 -9.70 -33.25 -13.30
CA PRO A 382 -10.06 -34.63 -12.97
C PRO A 382 -11.52 -34.99 -13.31
N ALA A 383 -12.46 -34.08 -13.04
CA ALA A 383 -13.86 -34.28 -13.34
C ALA A 383 -14.12 -34.41 -14.85
N LEU A 384 -13.52 -33.55 -15.67
CA LEU A 384 -13.64 -33.60 -17.13
C LEU A 384 -13.09 -34.91 -17.70
N THR A 385 -11.95 -35.40 -17.17
CA THR A 385 -11.39 -36.68 -17.60
C THR A 385 -12.30 -37.85 -17.24
N ALA A 386 -12.90 -37.83 -16.04
CA ALA A 386 -13.81 -38.88 -15.59
C ALA A 386 -15.08 -38.91 -16.47
N ALA A 387 -15.65 -37.76 -16.80
CA ALA A 387 -16.82 -37.67 -17.67
C ALA A 387 -16.55 -38.30 -19.05
N THR A 388 -15.44 -37.92 -19.70
CA THR A 388 -15.09 -38.43 -21.03
C THR A 388 -14.78 -39.93 -21.09
N GLN A 389 -14.35 -40.54 -19.98
CA GLN A 389 -14.06 -41.98 -19.93
C GLN A 389 -15.32 -42.86 -19.84
N VAL A 390 -16.45 -42.29 -19.44
CA VAL A 390 -17.71 -43.02 -19.23
C VAL A 390 -18.48 -43.21 -20.56
N ASN A 391 -18.08 -42.55 -21.65
CA ASN A 391 -18.83 -42.53 -22.91
C ASN A 391 -18.23 -43.33 -24.10
N PRO A 392 -17.79 -44.61 -23.96
CA PRO A 392 -17.45 -45.45 -25.12
C PRO A 392 -18.61 -46.30 -25.67
N ASP A 393 -19.76 -46.41 -24.99
CA ASP A 393 -20.85 -47.32 -25.39
C ASP A 393 -22.10 -46.56 -25.91
N GLY A 394 -22.06 -46.15 -27.18
CA GLY A 394 -23.25 -45.81 -27.99
C GLY A 394 -23.94 -47.07 -28.55
N PRO A 395 -25.24 -47.01 -28.90
CA PRO A 395 -26.20 -48.12 -28.74
C PRO A 395 -25.98 -49.30 -29.69
N GLY A 396 -26.11 -50.50 -29.13
CA GLY A 396 -26.04 -51.78 -29.83
C GLY A 396 -26.99 -51.86 -31.03
N ALA A 397 -26.40 -52.06 -32.20
CA ALA A 397 -27.11 -52.48 -33.40
C ALA A 397 -27.71 -53.88 -33.16
N GLY A 398 -28.99 -53.92 -32.80
CA GLY A 398 -29.78 -55.14 -32.81
C GLY A 398 -29.93 -55.64 -34.25
N THR A 399 -29.13 -56.63 -34.63
CA THR A 399 -29.35 -57.42 -35.84
C THR A 399 -30.56 -58.33 -35.63
N ALA A 400 -31.73 -57.89 -36.10
CA ALA A 400 -32.87 -58.75 -36.33
C ALA A 400 -32.65 -59.53 -37.66
N LEU A 401 -32.60 -60.86 -37.54
CA LEU A 401 -32.69 -61.81 -38.66
C LEU A 401 -34.09 -61.75 -39.29
N PRO A 402 -34.24 -61.75 -40.63
CA PRO A 402 -35.51 -62.04 -41.26
C PRO A 402 -35.67 -63.55 -41.53
N ALA A 403 -36.91 -64.01 -41.40
CA ALA A 403 -37.39 -65.32 -41.83
C ALA A 403 -37.65 -65.35 -43.35
#